data_AF-A0A535LA26-F1
#
_entry.id   AF-A0A535LA26-F1
#
_cell.length_a   1.000
_cell.length_b   1.000
_cell.length_c   1.000
_cell.angle_alpha   90.00
_cell.angle_beta   90.00
_cell.angle_gamma   90.00
#
_symmetry.space_group_name_H-M   'P 1'
#
loop_
_entity.id
_entity.type
_entity.pdbx_description
1 polymer ?
#
loop_
_entity_poly.entity_id
_entity_poly.type
_entity_poly.pdbx_seq_one_letter_code
_entity_poly.pdbx_strand_id
1 'polypeptide(L)'
;MRFSLQDIKKQVYRRGGELYVGLHFLRPGELRLEIERLIAYHEQLMGQPRRQFSQDEARACVGDYRLAHCLIAALSAWYHWQQRSWSEVFQGIGGESQSLLENAGITSPIQLRLALYDYVNEHRQGFLDAQERAASLQKFAATYQLGASDLEYLLALD
;
A
#
# COMPACT_ATOMS: atom_id res chain seq x y z
N MET A 1 11.79 13.74 -10.73
CA MET A 1 11.34 15.09 -10.31
C MET A 1 10.21 14.91 -9.30
N ARG A 2 10.32 15.46 -8.08
CA ARG A 2 9.31 15.24 -7.02
C ARG A 2 8.01 16.06 -7.20
N PHE A 3 8.02 17.08 -8.05
CA PHE A 3 6.87 17.94 -8.34
C PHE A 3 6.74 18.16 -9.84
N SER A 4 5.52 18.04 -10.38
CA SER A 4 5.22 18.58 -11.71
C SER A 4 5.08 20.09 -11.62
N LEU A 5 5.57 20.84 -12.61
CA LEU A 5 5.40 22.30 -12.69
C LEU A 5 3.91 22.71 -12.78
N GLN A 6 3.02 21.78 -13.12
CA GLN A 6 1.57 22.00 -13.16
C GLN A 6 0.94 21.96 -11.76
N ASP A 7 1.55 21.24 -10.82
CA ASP A 7 1.07 21.08 -9.46
C ASP A 7 1.54 22.21 -8.55
N ILE A 8 2.59 22.95 -8.95
CA ILE A 8 3.11 24.06 -8.16
C ILE A 8 2.13 25.24 -8.23
N LYS A 9 1.62 25.65 -7.07
CA LYS A 9 0.81 26.85 -6.93
C LYS A 9 1.67 28.08 -7.26
N LYS A 10 1.33 28.72 -8.38
CA LYS A 10 2.05 29.86 -8.95
C LYS A 10 1.09 30.95 -9.38
N GLN A 11 1.53 32.18 -9.29
CA GLN A 11 0.89 33.36 -9.82
C GLN A 11 1.67 33.84 -11.03
N VAL A 12 0.98 34.15 -12.12
CA VAL A 12 1.58 34.74 -13.31
C VAL A 12 1.04 36.15 -13.44
N TYR A 13 1.93 37.13 -13.49
CA TYR A 13 1.54 38.53 -13.62
C TYR A 13 2.49 39.28 -14.56
N ARG A 14 2.03 40.41 -15.11
CA ARG A 14 2.84 41.28 -15.96
C ARG A 14 3.20 42.56 -15.21
N ARG A 15 4.45 42.99 -15.31
CA ARG A 15 4.93 44.26 -14.77
C ARG A 15 5.85 44.91 -15.79
N GLY A 16 5.51 46.12 -16.25
CA GLY A 16 6.32 46.84 -17.25
C GLY A 16 6.43 46.15 -18.61
N GLY A 17 5.45 45.33 -19.00
CA GLY A 17 5.47 44.57 -20.27
C GLY A 17 6.16 43.20 -20.16
N GLU A 18 6.88 42.92 -19.08
CA GLU A 18 7.53 41.65 -18.83
C GLU A 18 6.63 40.68 -18.04
N LEU A 19 6.83 39.37 -18.25
CA LEU A 19 6.08 38.31 -17.58
C LEU A 19 6.86 37.77 -16.38
N TYR A 20 6.19 37.74 -15.23
CA TYR A 20 6.75 37.26 -13.97
C TYR A 20 5.97 36.06 -13.45
N VAL A 21 6.68 35.14 -12.79
CA VAL A 21 6.11 33.99 -12.10
C VAL A 21 6.47 34.07 -10.62
N GLY A 22 5.45 34.24 -9.77
CA GLY A 22 5.58 34.14 -8.32
C GLY A 22 5.20 32.75 -7.85
N LEU A 23 6.00 32.13 -6.99
CA LEU A 23 5.65 30.87 -6.33
C LEU A 23 4.94 31.16 -5.01
N HIS A 24 3.92 30.36 -4.69
CA HIS A 24 3.30 30.39 -3.38
C HIS A 24 4.14 29.58 -2.39
N PHE A 25 4.74 30.27 -1.42
CA PHE A 25 5.42 29.64 -0.29
C PHE A 25 4.49 29.64 0.91
N LEU A 26 4.39 28.49 1.59
CA LEU A 26 3.66 28.40 2.86
C LEU A 26 4.33 29.26 3.92
N ARG A 27 3.55 30.09 4.60
CA ARG A 27 4.02 30.89 5.73
C ARG A 27 3.93 30.08 7.03
N PRO A 28 4.72 30.41 8.07
CA PRO A 28 4.57 29.78 9.37
C PRO A 28 3.12 29.88 9.88
N GLY A 29 2.54 28.75 10.26
CA GLY A 29 1.16 28.64 10.77
C GLY A 29 0.08 28.50 9.69
N GLU A 30 0.41 28.67 8.40
CA GLU A 30 -0.52 28.40 7.29
C GLU A 30 -0.77 26.89 7.16
N LEU A 31 -2.03 26.51 6.87
CA LEU A 31 -2.45 25.10 6.69
C LEU A 31 -2.11 24.15 7.85
N ARG A 32 -1.95 24.68 9.07
CA ARG A 32 -1.52 23.86 10.21
C ARG A 32 -2.43 22.64 10.44
N LEU A 33 -3.75 22.85 10.46
CA LEU A 33 -4.72 21.78 10.71
C LEU A 33 -4.76 20.78 9.55
N GLU A 34 -4.66 21.25 8.30
CA GLU A 34 -4.61 20.42 7.11
C GLU A 34 -3.37 19.51 7.10
N ILE A 35 -2.22 20.07 7.47
CA ILE A 35 -0.96 19.34 7.58
C ILE A 35 -1.04 18.30 8.71
N GLU A 36 -1.55 18.69 9.88
CA GLU A 36 -1.77 17.76 11.00
C GLU A 36 -2.69 16.59 10.60
N ARG A 37 -3.80 16.87 9.88
CA ARG A 37 -4.70 15.82 9.36
C ARG A 37 -4.00 14.91 8.35
N LEU A 38 -3.22 15.47 7.43
CA LEU A 38 -2.52 14.70 6.40
C LEU A 38 -1.42 13.81 7.00
N ILE A 39 -0.72 14.28 8.03
CA ILE A 39 0.24 13.49 8.80
C ILE A 39 -0.49 12.35 9.51
N ALA A 40 -1.56 12.64 10.25
CA ALA A 40 -2.34 11.61 10.95
C ALA A 40 -2.84 10.51 10.00
N TYR A 41 -3.26 10.87 8.78
CA TYR A 41 -3.63 9.91 7.74
C TYR A 41 -2.45 9.00 7.33
N HIS A 42 -1.25 9.55 7.12
CA HIS A 42 -0.08 8.72 6.79
C HIS A 42 0.34 7.84 7.97
N GLU A 43 0.25 8.34 9.20
CA GLU A 43 0.58 7.58 10.41
C GLU A 43 -0.37 6.40 10.64
N GLN A 44 -1.65 6.54 10.32
CA GLN A 44 -2.62 5.43 10.35
C GLN A 44 -2.27 4.30 9.37
N LEU A 45 -1.55 4.62 8.28
CA LEU A 45 -1.11 3.65 7.28
C LEU A 45 0.23 2.99 7.62
N MET A 46 0.85 3.32 8.76
CA MET A 46 2.10 2.69 9.17
C MET A 46 1.90 1.19 9.40
N GLY A 47 2.75 0.40 8.74
CA GLY A 47 2.65 -1.07 8.74
C GLY A 47 1.52 -1.64 7.88
N GLN A 48 0.71 -0.79 7.25
CA GLN A 48 -0.36 -1.22 6.37
C GLN A 48 0.13 -1.43 4.93
N PRO A 49 -0.54 -2.29 4.14
CA PRO A 49 -0.25 -2.47 2.73
C PRO A 49 -0.46 -1.18 1.93
N ARG A 50 0.41 -0.92 0.95
CA ARG A 50 0.31 0.26 0.06
C ARG A 50 -1.04 0.40 -0.63
N ARG A 51 -1.74 -0.70 -0.92
CA ARG A 51 -3.08 -0.69 -1.52
C ARG A 51 -4.15 0.01 -0.68
N GLN A 52 -3.92 0.18 0.63
CA GLN A 52 -4.82 0.92 1.50
C GLN A 52 -4.67 2.44 1.35
N PHE A 53 -3.57 2.93 0.76
CA PHE A 53 -3.41 4.35 0.50
C PHE A 53 -4.36 4.81 -0.60
N SER A 54 -5.29 5.70 -0.23
CA SER A 54 -6.14 6.46 -1.13
C SER A 54 -5.53 7.84 -1.40
N GLN A 55 -5.31 8.16 -2.68
CA GLN A 55 -4.83 9.48 -3.08
C GLN A 55 -5.91 10.55 -2.87
N ASP A 56 -7.18 10.19 -3.01
CA ASP A 56 -8.30 11.14 -2.90
C ASP A 56 -8.58 11.51 -1.44
N GLU A 57 -8.45 10.55 -0.52
CA GLU A 57 -8.54 10.84 0.92
C GLU A 57 -7.39 11.74 1.37
N ALA A 58 -6.15 11.45 0.94
CA ALA A 58 -5.00 12.30 1.21
C ALA A 58 -5.20 13.73 0.70
N ARG A 59 -5.78 13.90 -0.50
CA ARG A 59 -6.12 15.22 -1.05
C ARG A 59 -7.22 15.91 -0.25
N ALA A 60 -8.22 15.17 0.21
CA ALA A 60 -9.32 15.70 1.00
C ALA A 60 -8.87 16.29 2.35
N CYS A 61 -7.75 15.82 2.92
CA CYS A 61 -7.18 16.42 4.14
C CYS A 61 -6.81 17.90 4.00
N VAL A 62 -6.45 18.33 2.77
CA VAL A 62 -5.93 19.67 2.47
C VAL A 62 -6.94 20.54 1.70
N GLY A 63 -7.73 19.95 0.82
CA GLY A 63 -8.75 20.64 0.01
C GLY A 63 -8.20 21.32 -1.25
N ASP A 64 -7.10 22.09 -1.18
CA ASP A 64 -6.42 22.63 -2.36
C ASP A 64 -5.60 21.53 -3.04
N TYR A 65 -6.00 21.10 -4.25
CA TYR A 65 -5.37 19.97 -4.92
C TYR A 65 -3.88 20.18 -5.22
N ARG A 66 -3.46 21.41 -5.58
CA ARG A 66 -2.06 21.74 -5.89
C ARG A 66 -1.19 21.63 -4.66
N LEU A 67 -1.66 22.21 -3.55
CA LEU A 67 -0.97 22.12 -2.27
C LEU A 67 -0.98 20.69 -1.72
N ALA A 68 -2.08 19.95 -1.87
CA ALA A 68 -2.15 18.54 -1.49
C ALA A 68 -1.08 17.71 -2.20
N HIS A 69 -0.94 17.85 -3.51
CA HIS A 69 0.10 17.17 -4.27
C HIS A 69 1.51 17.50 -3.76
N CYS A 70 1.79 18.77 -3.51
CA CYS A 70 3.09 19.19 -2.97
C CYS A 70 3.33 18.65 -1.55
N LEU A 71 2.33 18.64 -0.68
CA LEU A 71 2.46 18.15 0.69
C LEU A 71 2.62 16.62 0.74
N ILE A 72 1.85 15.87 -0.04
CA ILE A 72 2.00 14.41 -0.16
C ILE A 72 3.40 14.05 -0.67
N ALA A 73 3.89 14.76 -1.70
CA ALA A 73 5.24 14.53 -2.23
C ALA A 73 6.36 14.97 -1.26
N ALA A 74 6.10 15.93 -0.36
CA ALA A 74 7.03 16.26 0.71
C ALA A 74 7.06 15.15 1.78
N LEU A 75 5.90 14.63 2.17
CA LEU A 75 5.78 13.52 3.12
C LEU A 75 6.39 12.22 2.61
N SER A 76 6.42 11.99 1.31
CA SER A 76 7.08 10.80 0.73
C SER A 76 8.61 10.77 0.95
N ALA A 77 9.21 11.85 1.48
CA ALA A 77 10.59 11.84 1.92
C ALA A 77 10.78 11.29 3.35
N TRP A 78 9.69 11.20 4.13
CA TRP A 78 9.68 10.77 5.52
C TRP A 78 8.98 9.41 5.68
N TYR A 79 7.89 9.21 4.95
CA TYR A 79 7.17 7.94 4.87
C TYR A 79 7.49 7.26 3.56
N HIS A 80 8.07 6.06 3.63
CA HIS A 80 8.40 5.27 2.44
C HIS A 80 7.62 3.95 2.45
N TRP A 81 7.12 3.58 1.26
CA TRP A 81 6.56 2.25 1.06
C TRP A 81 7.70 1.26 0.94
N GLN A 82 7.72 0.29 1.85
CA GLN A 82 8.64 -0.84 1.81
C GLN A 82 7.83 -2.12 1.70
N GLN A 83 8.19 -2.95 0.70
CA GLN A 83 7.64 -4.28 0.59
C GLN A 83 8.21 -5.13 1.73
N ARG A 84 7.32 -5.81 2.47
CA ARG A 84 7.75 -6.73 3.52
C ARG A 84 8.30 -8.00 2.88
N SER A 85 9.42 -8.48 3.40
CA SER A 85 9.97 -9.77 2.97
C SER A 85 9.11 -10.92 3.49
N TRP A 86 9.20 -12.07 2.82
CA TRP A 86 8.55 -13.30 3.27
C TRP A 86 8.84 -13.61 4.74
N SER A 87 10.11 -13.55 5.15
CA SER A 87 10.53 -13.80 6.54
C SER A 87 10.00 -12.78 7.54
N GLU A 88 9.96 -11.49 7.20
CA GLU A 88 9.40 -10.43 8.05
C GLU A 88 7.90 -10.62 8.32
N VAL A 89 7.16 -11.23 7.39
CA VAL A 89 5.73 -11.51 7.57
C VAL A 89 5.52 -12.66 8.57
N PHE A 90 6.33 -13.73 8.47
CA PHE A 90 6.24 -14.87 9.39
C PHE A 90 6.63 -14.55 10.84
N GLN A 91 7.41 -13.49 11.09
CA GLN A 91 7.63 -12.99 12.45
C GLN A 91 6.32 -12.58 13.15
N GLY A 92 5.29 -12.16 12.39
CA GLY A 92 3.98 -11.80 12.92
C GLY A 92 2.96 -12.93 12.96
N ILE A 93 3.06 -13.90 12.03
CA ILE A 93 2.13 -15.04 11.92
C ILE A 93 2.51 -16.16 12.91
N GLY A 94 3.81 -16.45 13.05
CA GLY A 94 4.33 -17.54 13.87
C GLY A 94 5.27 -18.46 13.10
N GLY A 95 6.25 -19.03 13.82
CA GLY A 95 7.30 -19.87 13.22
C GLY A 95 6.83 -21.26 12.77
N GLU A 96 5.76 -21.80 13.36
CA GLU A 96 5.25 -23.15 13.03
C GLU A 96 4.71 -23.21 11.60
N SER A 97 3.88 -22.24 11.20
CA SER A 97 3.37 -22.12 9.83
C SER A 97 4.51 -21.96 8.82
N GLN A 98 5.55 -21.20 9.17
CA GLN A 98 6.74 -21.02 8.34
C GLN A 98 7.46 -22.36 8.12
N SER A 99 7.71 -23.12 9.18
CA SER A 99 8.37 -24.43 9.08
C SER A 99 7.56 -25.44 8.26
N LEU A 100 6.22 -25.43 8.37
CA LEU A 100 5.37 -26.30 7.55
C LEU A 100 5.48 -25.96 6.06
N LEU A 101 5.49 -24.68 5.71
CA LEU A 101 5.67 -24.24 4.33
C LEU A 101 7.07 -24.59 3.80
N GLU A 102 8.11 -24.34 4.60
CA GLU A 102 9.50 -24.67 4.24
C GLU A 102 9.70 -26.18 4.03
N ASN A 103 9.10 -27.03 4.89
CA ASN A 103 9.12 -28.48 4.73
C ASN A 103 8.38 -28.95 3.47
N ALA A 104 7.39 -28.19 2.99
CA ALA A 104 6.71 -28.40 1.72
C ALA A 104 7.45 -27.77 0.52
N GLY A 105 8.62 -27.17 0.73
CA GLY A 105 9.39 -26.50 -0.32
C GLY A 105 8.85 -25.12 -0.73
N ILE A 106 7.97 -24.53 0.07
CA ILE A 106 7.34 -23.23 -0.18
C ILE A 106 8.08 -22.15 0.63
N THR A 107 8.90 -21.35 -0.04
CA THR A 107 9.72 -20.29 0.56
C THR A 107 9.46 -18.90 -0.04
N SER A 108 8.44 -18.79 -0.92
CA SER A 108 8.09 -17.55 -1.60
C SER A 108 6.60 -17.48 -1.96
N PRO A 109 6.06 -16.26 -2.18
CA PRO A 109 4.67 -16.07 -2.64
C PRO A 109 4.34 -16.80 -3.96
N ILE A 110 5.31 -16.89 -4.87
CA ILE A 110 5.15 -17.59 -6.15
C ILE A 110 4.94 -19.08 -5.92
N GLN A 111 5.77 -19.71 -5.08
CA GLN A 111 5.63 -21.13 -4.75
C GLN A 111 4.33 -21.41 -3.99
N LEU A 112 3.89 -20.50 -3.12
CA LEU A 112 2.61 -20.62 -2.43
C LEU A 112 1.44 -20.58 -3.42
N ARG A 113 1.48 -19.69 -4.42
CA ARG A 113 0.48 -19.64 -5.49
C ARG A 113 0.45 -20.92 -6.31
N LEU A 114 1.62 -21.46 -6.67
CA LEU A 114 1.72 -22.74 -7.38
C LEU A 114 1.13 -23.89 -6.57
N ALA A 115 1.50 -24.02 -5.29
CA ALA A 115 0.95 -25.03 -4.40
C ALA A 115 -0.59 -24.91 -4.26
N LEU A 116 -1.12 -23.69 -4.22
CA LEU A 116 -2.57 -23.47 -4.22
C LEU A 116 -3.21 -23.92 -5.54
N TYR A 117 -2.58 -23.62 -6.68
CA TYR A 117 -3.10 -24.06 -7.98
C TYR A 117 -3.06 -25.57 -8.13
N ASP A 118 -1.99 -26.24 -7.68
CA ASP A 118 -1.88 -27.69 -7.65
C ASP A 118 -2.97 -28.30 -6.77
N TYR A 119 -3.18 -27.75 -5.56
CA TYR A 119 -4.27 -28.17 -4.67
C TYR A 119 -5.65 -28.05 -5.35
N VAL A 120 -5.92 -26.92 -6.01
CA VAL A 120 -7.19 -26.69 -6.73
C VAL A 120 -7.34 -27.62 -7.94
N ASN A 121 -6.26 -27.90 -8.66
CA ASN A 121 -6.26 -28.84 -9.77
C ASN A 121 -6.62 -30.25 -9.30
N GLU A 122 -6.00 -30.71 -8.22
CA GLU A 122 -6.20 -32.04 -7.65
C GLU A 122 -7.60 -32.23 -7.04
N HIS A 123 -8.11 -31.22 -6.32
CA HIS A 123 -9.33 -31.37 -5.51
C HIS A 123 -10.58 -30.81 -6.19
N ARG A 124 -10.44 -29.91 -7.15
CA ARG A 124 -11.52 -29.11 -7.73
C ARG A 124 -11.44 -29.00 -9.26
N GLN A 125 -10.65 -29.85 -9.91
CA GLN A 125 -10.50 -29.89 -11.38
C GLN A 125 -10.07 -28.53 -11.97
N GLY A 126 -9.31 -27.75 -11.21
CA GLY A 126 -8.71 -26.49 -11.68
C GLY A 126 -9.64 -25.28 -11.64
N PHE A 127 -10.85 -25.41 -11.08
CA PHE A 127 -11.78 -24.29 -10.97
C PHE A 127 -12.41 -24.20 -9.59
N LEU A 128 -12.47 -22.97 -9.05
CA LEU A 128 -13.19 -22.64 -7.82
C LEU A 128 -14.29 -21.65 -8.15
N ASP A 129 -15.54 -22.06 -8.00
CA ASP A 129 -16.65 -21.11 -8.05
C ASP A 129 -16.70 -20.23 -6.78
N ALA A 130 -17.52 -19.17 -6.83
CA ALA A 130 -17.62 -18.21 -5.74
C ALA A 130 -18.17 -18.81 -4.43
N GLN A 131 -18.99 -19.87 -4.51
CA GLN A 131 -19.61 -20.50 -3.33
C GLN A 131 -18.59 -21.38 -2.60
N GLU A 132 -17.73 -22.08 -3.34
CA GLU A 132 -16.74 -23.02 -2.79
C GLU A 132 -15.39 -22.40 -2.48
N ARG A 133 -15.09 -21.21 -3.03
CA ARG A 133 -13.79 -20.55 -2.90
C ARG A 133 -13.37 -20.37 -1.45
N ALA A 134 -14.21 -19.77 -0.61
CA ALA A 134 -13.88 -19.49 0.78
C ALA A 134 -13.54 -20.77 1.56
N ALA A 135 -14.39 -21.80 1.44
CA ALA A 135 -14.19 -23.07 2.12
C ALA A 135 -12.93 -23.81 1.63
N SER A 136 -12.63 -23.74 0.33
CA SER A 136 -11.45 -24.41 -0.25
C SER A 136 -10.15 -23.69 0.13
N LEU A 137 -10.13 -22.36 0.13
CA LEU A 137 -8.98 -21.58 0.63
C LEU A 137 -8.74 -21.82 2.12
N GLN A 138 -9.81 -21.90 2.92
CA GLN A 138 -9.69 -22.21 4.34
C GLN A 138 -9.08 -23.61 4.58
N LYS A 139 -9.49 -24.62 3.79
CA LYS A 139 -8.89 -25.97 3.87
C LYS A 139 -7.43 -25.98 3.48
N PHE A 140 -7.06 -25.29 2.39
CA PHE A 140 -5.67 -25.15 1.98
C PHE A 140 -4.82 -24.43 3.04
N ALA A 141 -5.34 -23.33 3.60
CA ALA A 141 -4.67 -22.58 4.67
C ALA A 141 -4.41 -23.46 5.91
N ALA A 142 -5.39 -24.30 6.29
CA ALA A 142 -5.28 -25.19 7.44
C ALA A 142 -4.16 -26.24 7.31
N THR A 143 -3.81 -26.67 6.09
CA THR A 143 -2.66 -27.57 5.84
C THR A 143 -1.35 -27.00 6.36
N TYR A 144 -1.21 -25.67 6.34
CA TYR A 144 -0.02 -24.95 6.77
C TYR A 144 -0.25 -24.15 8.05
N GLN A 145 -1.35 -24.41 8.77
CA GLN A 145 -1.74 -23.68 9.97
C GLN A 145 -1.78 -22.16 9.76
N LEU A 146 -2.28 -21.72 8.60
CA LEU A 146 -2.49 -20.31 8.30
C LEU A 146 -3.94 -19.90 8.56
N GLY A 147 -4.14 -18.66 9.00
CA GLY A 147 -5.44 -18.00 8.92
C GLY A 147 -5.80 -17.70 7.46
N ALA A 148 -7.10 -17.59 7.15
CA ALA A 148 -7.55 -17.24 5.81
C ALA A 148 -7.02 -15.86 5.36
N SER A 149 -6.99 -14.88 6.28
CA SER A 149 -6.42 -13.55 6.05
C SER A 149 -4.92 -13.59 5.78
N ASP A 150 -4.19 -14.47 6.46
CA ASP A 150 -2.74 -14.60 6.31
C ASP A 150 -2.40 -15.23 4.96
N LEU A 151 -3.15 -16.27 4.56
CA LEU A 151 -3.05 -16.86 3.24
C LEU A 151 -3.28 -15.81 2.15
N GLU A 152 -4.39 -15.06 2.21
CA GLU A 152 -4.70 -14.02 1.22
C GLU A 152 -3.62 -12.94 1.15
N TYR A 153 -3.06 -12.56 2.31
CA TYR A 153 -1.97 -11.59 2.37
C TYR A 153 -0.68 -12.14 1.73
N LEU A 154 -0.27 -13.36 2.08
CA LEU A 154 0.93 -14.01 1.56
C LEU A 154 0.86 -14.24 0.04
N LEU A 155 -0.32 -14.57 -0.50
CA LEU A 155 -0.53 -14.77 -1.94
C LEU A 155 -0.33 -13.48 -2.78
N ALA A 156 -0.40 -12.31 -2.15
CA ALA A 156 -0.29 -11.00 -2.78
C ALA A 156 0.89 -10.16 -2.24
N LEU A 157 1.87 -10.83 -1.61
CA LEU A 157 3.01 -10.16 -0.99
C LEU A 157 4.01 -9.61 -2.00
N ASP A 158 4.04 -10.17 -3.22
CA ASP A 158 4.95 -9.81 -4.31
C ASP A 158 4.35 -8.95 -5.43
#